data_AF-A0A962H064-F1
#
_entry.id   AF-A0A962H064-F1
#
_cell.length_a   1.000
_cell.length_b   1.000
_cell.length_c   1.000
_cell.angle_alpha   90.00
_cell.angle_beta   90.00
_cell.angle_gamma   90.00
#
_symmetry.space_group_name_H-M   'P 1'
#
loop_
_entity.id
_entity.type
_entity.pdbx_description
1 polymer ?
#
loop_
_entity_poly.entity_id
_entity_poly.type
_entity_poly.pdbx_seq_one_letter_code
_entity_poly.pdbx_strand_id
1 'polypeptide(L)'
;MPTITRLPVLPLRRLRAEPNQLILHFRGGRLVRKGAGMAYWFSPLSAAIAMLPIEDCQSTFVLNEHTADFQSIKVQSTISYRIVDAEKAASRFNFSLSIDHGAWLEQPLDRLASVLAQRALPVVRKLVSAQSLESVLQHGSEQVREAVVQAFTRDAELAAMGLQLVNLVIDQIVPSAELEKALGTPMREAVQARADEAQFQRRAQAVEKERTIKENELATELELERRQMQLIQKRGENALLQAQQEAASLQAQVEAEIARALMQTEAESQRSLIHARAEAASQKILAEQQAEAMQHHHDIWARTPATAMTGMAMSELASKLTTIGHLNVTPDLLGQSFTQFLRDQSAPE
;
A
#
# COMPACT_ATOMS: atom_id res chain seq x y z
N MET A 1 -11.45 -66.14 4.40
CA MET A 1 -10.97 -67.52 4.62
C MET A 1 -11.89 -68.21 5.62
N PRO A 2 -12.22 -69.50 5.44
CA PRO A 2 -13.14 -70.21 6.33
C PRO A 2 -12.50 -70.44 7.71
N THR A 3 -13.32 -70.41 8.75
CA THR A 3 -12.88 -70.65 10.13
C THR A 3 -12.93 -72.15 10.44
N ILE A 4 -11.82 -72.72 10.91
CA ILE A 4 -11.76 -74.10 11.39
C ILE A 4 -11.60 -74.08 12.92
N THR A 5 -12.62 -74.52 13.64
CA THR A 5 -12.60 -74.64 15.10
C THR A 5 -12.22 -76.07 15.48
N ARG A 6 -11.24 -76.20 16.38
CA ARG A 6 -10.87 -77.47 16.99
C ARG A 6 -11.44 -77.53 18.40
N LEU A 7 -12.03 -78.67 18.76
CA LEU A 7 -12.36 -78.96 20.15
C LEU A 7 -11.25 -79.81 20.75
N PRO A 8 -10.75 -79.50 21.96
CA PRO A 8 -9.61 -80.20 22.54
C PRO A 8 -9.91 -81.67 22.88
N VAL A 9 -11.18 -82.04 23.04
CA VAL A 9 -11.59 -83.38 23.52
C VAL A 9 -12.13 -84.27 22.38
N LEU A 10 -12.51 -83.71 21.23
CA LEU A 10 -13.13 -84.46 20.14
C LEU A 10 -12.19 -84.55 18.93
N PRO A 11 -12.09 -85.71 18.26
CA PRO A 11 -11.25 -85.88 17.06
C PRO A 11 -11.82 -85.19 15.80
N LEU A 12 -12.97 -84.51 15.93
CA LEU A 12 -13.65 -83.81 14.86
C LEU A 12 -13.33 -82.31 14.88
N ARG A 13 -13.25 -81.72 13.68
CA ARG A 13 -13.08 -80.28 13.50
C ARG A 13 -14.35 -79.70 12.89
N ARG A 14 -14.69 -78.47 13.26
CA ARG A 14 -15.82 -77.74 12.69
C ARG A 14 -15.30 -76.76 11.64
N LEU A 15 -15.76 -76.89 10.41
CA LEU A 15 -15.58 -75.88 9.38
C LEU A 15 -16.79 -74.96 9.36
N ARG A 16 -16.55 -73.65 9.27
CA ARG A 16 -17.54 -72.63 8.97
C ARG A 16 -17.02 -71.77 7.81
N ALA A 17 -17.71 -71.82 6.68
CA ALA A 17 -17.47 -70.97 5.53
C ALA A 17 -18.47 -69.82 5.48
N GLU A 18 -18.05 -68.70 4.90
CA GLU A 18 -18.92 -67.55 4.64
C GLU A 18 -19.73 -67.75 3.35
N PRO A 19 -20.84 -67.01 3.14
CA PRO A 19 -21.70 -67.17 1.96
C PRO A 19 -20.98 -66.99 0.61
N ASN A 20 -19.92 -66.18 0.56
CA ASN A 20 -19.09 -65.97 -0.63
C ASN A 20 -18.01 -67.05 -0.83
N GLN A 21 -17.94 -68.06 0.03
CA GLN A 21 -16.97 -69.14 -0.01
C GLN A 21 -17.66 -70.46 -0.36
N LEU A 22 -17.32 -71.02 -1.52
CA LEU A 22 -17.75 -72.36 -1.91
C LEU A 22 -16.75 -73.39 -1.38
N ILE A 23 -17.27 -74.40 -0.68
CA ILE A 23 -16.47 -75.49 -0.15
C ILE A 23 -16.68 -76.74 -0.99
N LEU A 24 -15.58 -77.39 -1.38
CA LEU A 24 -15.55 -78.75 -1.94
C LEU A 24 -14.86 -79.67 -0.93
N HIS A 25 -15.58 -80.68 -0.45
CA HIS A 25 -15.07 -81.64 0.51
C HIS A 25 -14.94 -83.01 -0.12
N PHE A 26 -13.71 -83.49 -0.19
CA PHE A 26 -13.34 -84.80 -0.69
C PHE A 26 -12.99 -85.74 0.45
N ARG A 27 -13.40 -87.00 0.31
CA ARG A 27 -13.02 -88.10 1.21
C ARG A 27 -12.61 -89.30 0.37
N GLY A 28 -11.38 -89.78 0.54
CA GLY A 28 -10.85 -90.88 -0.26
C GLY A 28 -10.89 -90.60 -1.77
N GLY A 29 -10.62 -89.35 -2.16
CA GLY A 29 -10.61 -88.91 -3.57
C GLY A 29 -11.97 -88.66 -4.22
N ARG A 30 -13.09 -88.88 -3.51
CA ARG A 30 -14.45 -88.61 -4.03
C ARG A 30 -15.05 -87.36 -3.40
N LEU A 31 -15.74 -86.54 -4.19
CA LEU A 31 -16.48 -85.38 -3.70
C LEU A 31 -17.69 -85.85 -2.89
N VAL A 32 -17.73 -85.52 -1.60
CA VAL A 32 -18.80 -85.92 -0.67
C VAL A 32 -19.73 -84.75 -0.35
N ARG A 33 -19.21 -83.52 -0.29
CA ARG A 33 -20.03 -82.32 -0.04
C ARG A 33 -19.57 -81.14 -0.88
N LYS A 34 -20.54 -80.33 -1.32
CA LYS A 34 -20.36 -79.08 -2.06
C LYS A 34 -21.41 -78.06 -1.62
N GLY A 35 -21.02 -76.81 -1.43
CA GLY A 35 -21.96 -75.72 -1.14
C GLY A 35 -21.30 -74.44 -0.64
N ALA A 36 -22.06 -73.34 -0.71
CA ALA A 36 -21.66 -72.01 -0.26
C ALA A 36 -22.07 -71.79 1.20
N GLY A 37 -21.27 -71.06 1.98
CA GLY A 37 -21.65 -70.68 3.36
C GLY A 37 -21.89 -71.84 4.31
N MET A 38 -21.29 -73.00 4.05
CA MET A 38 -21.57 -74.22 4.80
C MET A 38 -20.89 -74.20 6.18
N ALA A 39 -21.58 -74.76 7.17
CA ALA A 39 -21.01 -75.08 8.47
C ALA A 39 -21.24 -76.56 8.82
N TYR A 40 -20.17 -77.33 9.04
CA TYR A 40 -20.28 -78.75 9.36
C TYR A 40 -19.05 -79.31 10.09
N TRP A 41 -19.23 -80.48 10.73
CA TRP A 41 -18.17 -81.24 11.37
C TRP A 41 -17.54 -82.23 10.39
N PHE A 42 -16.21 -82.39 10.47
CA PHE A 42 -15.46 -83.32 9.62
C PHE A 42 -14.30 -83.98 10.37
N SER A 43 -13.85 -85.13 9.86
CA SER A 43 -12.67 -85.85 10.37
C SER A 43 -11.42 -85.36 9.64
N PRO A 44 -10.41 -84.81 10.33
CA PRO A 44 -9.21 -84.27 9.70
C PRO A 44 -8.31 -85.33 9.05
N LEU A 45 -8.42 -86.60 9.46
CA LEU A 45 -7.57 -87.69 8.95
C LEU A 45 -7.93 -88.16 7.55
N SER A 46 -9.15 -87.87 7.09
CA SER A 46 -9.67 -88.38 5.80
C SER A 46 -10.25 -87.30 4.88
N ALA A 47 -10.27 -86.04 5.35
CA ALA A 47 -10.84 -84.92 4.62
C ALA A 47 -9.76 -84.20 3.81
N ALA A 48 -10.02 -83.98 2.53
CA ALA A 48 -9.36 -82.97 1.73
C ALA A 48 -10.40 -81.91 1.38
N ILE A 49 -10.12 -80.65 1.70
CA ILE A 49 -11.09 -79.56 1.56
C ILE A 49 -10.49 -78.51 0.65
N ALA A 50 -11.21 -78.13 -0.40
CA ALA A 50 -10.87 -76.99 -1.23
C ALA A 50 -11.89 -75.87 -1.02
N MET A 51 -11.42 -74.62 -1.10
CA MET A 51 -12.28 -73.44 -1.00
C MET A 51 -12.05 -72.52 -2.18
N LEU A 52 -13.14 -72.15 -2.84
CA LEU A 52 -13.14 -71.27 -3.99
C LEU A 52 -14.02 -70.04 -3.69
N PRO A 53 -13.57 -68.84 -4.08
CA PRO A 53 -14.41 -67.64 -4.00
C PRO A 53 -15.55 -67.72 -5.03
N ILE A 54 -16.74 -67.30 -4.62
CA ILE A 54 -17.91 -67.15 -5.51
C ILE A 54 -17.98 -65.72 -6.07
N GLU A 55 -17.37 -64.77 -5.35
CA GLU A 55 -17.26 -63.38 -5.76
C GLU A 55 -16.35 -63.19 -6.98
N ASP A 56 -16.50 -62.03 -7.63
CA ASP A 56 -15.64 -61.64 -8.74
C ASP A 56 -14.23 -61.38 -8.22
N CYS A 57 -13.27 -62.12 -8.75
CA CYS A 57 -11.87 -62.02 -8.41
C CYS A 57 -11.19 -61.03 -9.36
N GLN A 58 -10.29 -60.22 -8.82
CA GLN A 58 -9.49 -59.30 -9.59
C GLN A 58 -8.04 -59.73 -9.56
N SER A 59 -7.37 -59.65 -10.72
CA SER A 59 -5.95 -59.91 -10.84
C SER A 59 -5.32 -58.87 -11.74
N THR A 60 -4.32 -58.19 -11.20
CA THR A 60 -3.52 -57.19 -11.90
C THR A 60 -2.19 -57.81 -12.29
N PHE A 61 -1.81 -57.62 -13.55
CA PHE A 61 -0.51 -58.06 -14.06
C PHE A 61 0.08 -57.02 -15.00
N VAL A 62 1.40 -57.06 -15.13
CA VAL A 62 2.18 -56.16 -15.97
C VAL A 62 2.85 -56.97 -17.06
N LEU A 63 2.61 -56.58 -18.31
CA LEU A 63 3.23 -57.18 -19.48
C LEU A 63 4.28 -56.22 -20.03
N ASN A 64 5.52 -56.71 -20.17
CA ASN A 64 6.61 -55.94 -20.75
C ASN A 64 6.74 -56.33 -22.23
N GLU A 65 6.49 -55.37 -23.13
CA GLU A 65 6.49 -55.59 -24.57
C GLU A 65 7.28 -54.51 -25.30
N HIS A 66 7.50 -54.71 -26.60
CA HIS A 66 8.23 -53.78 -27.45
C HIS A 66 7.35 -53.38 -28.64
N THR A 67 7.37 -52.09 -28.96
CA THR A 67 6.69 -51.51 -30.12
C THR A 67 7.44 -51.81 -31.42
N ALA A 68 6.85 -51.48 -32.57
CA ALA A 68 7.49 -51.62 -33.88
C ALA A 68 8.82 -50.85 -33.98
N ASP A 69 8.94 -49.74 -33.24
CA ASP A 69 10.14 -48.90 -33.19
C ASP A 69 11.16 -49.40 -32.15
N PHE A 70 11.02 -50.65 -31.68
CA PHE A 70 11.86 -51.28 -30.65
C PHE A 70 11.88 -50.54 -29.30
N GLN A 71 10.87 -49.72 -29.01
CA GLN A 71 10.74 -49.06 -27.71
C GLN A 71 10.05 -50.00 -26.72
N SER A 72 10.69 -50.21 -25.56
CA SER A 72 10.12 -51.00 -24.46
C SER A 72 8.97 -50.26 -23.79
N ILE A 73 7.85 -50.96 -23.62
CA ILE A 73 6.66 -50.46 -22.93
C ILE A 73 6.18 -51.46 -21.87
N LYS A 74 5.50 -50.93 -20.86
CA LYS A 74 4.81 -51.70 -19.81
C LYS A 74 3.32 -51.49 -19.96
N VAL A 75 2.59 -52.58 -20.21
CA VAL A 75 1.14 -52.60 -20.23
C VAL A 75 0.67 -53.18 -18.91
N GLN A 76 0.07 -52.34 -18.06
CA GLN A 76 -0.56 -52.78 -16.84
C GLN A 76 -2.05 -52.99 -17.08
N SER A 77 -2.55 -54.15 -16.70
CA SER A 77 -3.95 -54.51 -16.88
C SER A 77 -4.50 -55.24 -15.68
N THR A 78 -5.78 -54.96 -15.40
CA THR A 78 -6.55 -55.62 -14.35
C THR A 78 -7.69 -56.41 -14.99
N ILE A 79 -7.66 -57.72 -14.78
CA ILE A 79 -8.72 -58.65 -15.21
C ILE A 79 -9.63 -58.96 -14.02
N SER A 80 -10.93 -58.74 -14.22
CA SER A 80 -11.98 -59.25 -13.34
C SER A 80 -12.55 -60.53 -13.93
N TYR A 81 -12.51 -61.62 -13.17
CA TYR A 81 -13.03 -62.92 -13.58
C TYR A 81 -13.85 -63.57 -12.48
N ARG A 82 -14.73 -64.48 -12.87
CA ARG A 82 -15.55 -65.28 -11.96
C ARG A 82 -15.28 -66.75 -12.18
N ILE A 83 -15.28 -67.52 -11.09
CA ILE A 83 -15.24 -68.99 -11.15
C ILE A 83 -16.69 -69.49 -11.27
N VAL A 84 -17.06 -69.95 -12.47
CA VAL A 84 -18.42 -70.46 -12.75
C VAL A 84 -18.54 -71.93 -12.39
N ASP A 85 -17.50 -72.72 -12.70
CA ASP A 85 -17.46 -74.15 -12.41
C ASP A 85 -16.29 -74.45 -11.46
N ALA A 86 -16.63 -74.50 -10.18
CA ALA A 86 -15.65 -74.70 -9.12
C ALA A 86 -14.99 -76.08 -9.13
N GLU A 87 -15.65 -77.11 -9.66
CA GLU A 87 -15.06 -78.46 -9.73
C GLU A 87 -13.99 -78.52 -10.81
N LYS A 88 -14.27 -77.92 -11.99
CA LYS A 88 -13.26 -77.75 -13.03
C LYS A 88 -12.08 -76.91 -12.56
N ALA A 89 -12.35 -75.79 -11.90
CA ALA A 89 -11.30 -74.93 -11.37
C ALA A 89 -10.43 -75.66 -10.32
N ALA A 90 -11.03 -76.41 -9.40
CA ALA A 90 -10.32 -77.20 -8.39
C ALA A 90 -9.54 -78.38 -8.97
N SER A 91 -9.93 -78.90 -10.13
CA SER A 91 -9.18 -79.96 -10.83
C SER A 91 -7.91 -79.45 -11.51
N ARG A 92 -7.88 -78.16 -11.88
CA ARG A 92 -6.75 -77.51 -12.59
C ARG A 92 -5.85 -76.73 -11.66
N PHE A 93 -6.41 -76.13 -10.62
CA PHE A 93 -5.71 -75.29 -9.65
C PHE A 93 -5.90 -75.83 -8.24
N ASN A 94 -4.83 -75.79 -7.45
CA ASN A 94 -4.85 -76.30 -6.09
C ASN A 94 -5.47 -75.28 -5.11
N PHE A 95 -6.79 -75.40 -4.92
CA PHE A 95 -7.54 -74.62 -3.94
C PHE A 95 -7.59 -75.28 -2.55
N SER A 96 -6.70 -76.25 -2.27
CA SER A 96 -6.73 -77.01 -1.03
C SER A 96 -6.43 -76.13 0.18
N LEU A 97 -7.19 -76.35 1.24
CA LEU A 97 -7.05 -75.68 2.52
C LEU A 97 -6.20 -76.51 3.49
N SER A 98 -5.39 -75.81 4.27
CA SER A 98 -4.82 -76.34 5.50
C SER A 98 -5.96 -76.62 6.47
N ILE A 99 -6.14 -77.89 6.81
CA ILE A 99 -7.10 -78.35 7.81
C ILE A 99 -6.80 -77.75 9.20
N ASP A 100 -5.55 -77.31 9.40
CA ASP A 100 -5.07 -76.74 10.65
C ASP A 100 -5.43 -75.28 10.84
N HIS A 101 -5.31 -74.47 9.79
CA HIS A 101 -5.39 -73.00 9.87
C HIS A 101 -6.55 -72.42 9.04
N GLY A 102 -7.18 -73.21 8.17
CA GLY A 102 -8.23 -72.72 7.26
C GLY A 102 -7.74 -71.78 6.16
N ALA A 103 -6.42 -71.68 5.96
CA ALA A 103 -5.78 -70.94 4.87
C ALA A 103 -5.48 -71.87 3.68
N TRP A 104 -5.37 -71.32 2.47
CA TRP A 104 -4.91 -72.10 1.32
C TRP A 104 -3.47 -72.62 1.52
N LEU A 105 -3.21 -73.83 1.05
CA LEU A 105 -1.88 -74.45 1.07
C LEU A 105 -0.93 -73.81 0.05
N GLU A 106 -1.50 -73.30 -1.03
CA GLU A 106 -0.80 -72.55 -2.07
C GLU A 106 -1.50 -71.20 -2.29
N GLN A 107 -0.99 -70.39 -3.23
CA GLN A 107 -1.64 -69.16 -3.68
C GLN A 107 -2.35 -69.39 -5.02
N PRO A 108 -3.56 -69.98 -5.03
CA PRO A 108 -4.24 -70.34 -6.27
C PRO A 108 -4.62 -69.11 -7.11
N LEU A 109 -4.95 -67.98 -6.46
CA LEU A 109 -5.28 -66.74 -7.16
C LEU A 109 -4.08 -66.14 -7.88
N ASP A 110 -2.87 -66.23 -7.31
CA ASP A 110 -1.64 -65.74 -7.95
C ASP A 110 -1.24 -66.64 -9.14
N ARG A 111 -1.48 -67.95 -9.01
CA ARG A 111 -1.32 -68.89 -10.15
C ARG A 111 -2.33 -68.60 -11.26
N LEU A 112 -3.58 -68.30 -10.91
CA LEU A 112 -4.61 -67.89 -11.87
C LEU A 112 -4.22 -66.59 -12.57
N ALA A 113 -3.79 -65.58 -11.81
CA ALA A 113 -3.27 -64.32 -12.35
C ALA A 113 -2.15 -64.57 -13.36
N SER A 114 -1.22 -65.46 -13.04
CA SER A 114 -0.11 -65.84 -13.92
C SER A 114 -0.58 -66.51 -15.21
N VAL A 115 -1.55 -67.43 -15.14
CA VAL A 115 -2.13 -68.09 -16.32
C VAL A 115 -2.88 -67.10 -17.20
N LEU A 116 -3.67 -66.20 -16.61
CA LEU A 116 -4.38 -65.15 -17.35
C LEU A 116 -3.38 -64.21 -18.03
N ALA A 117 -2.32 -63.79 -17.34
CA ALA A 117 -1.25 -62.98 -17.93
C ALA A 117 -0.57 -63.67 -19.13
N GLN A 118 -0.24 -64.96 -18.99
CA GLN A 118 0.36 -65.76 -20.06
C GLN A 118 -0.56 -65.90 -21.29
N ARG A 119 -1.89 -65.93 -21.09
CA ARG A 119 -2.87 -65.97 -22.18
C ARG A 119 -3.09 -64.61 -22.85
N ALA A 120 -3.01 -63.52 -22.09
CA ALA A 120 -3.10 -62.16 -22.64
C ALA A 120 -1.85 -61.80 -23.46
N LEU A 121 -0.67 -62.25 -23.03
CA LEU A 121 0.63 -61.86 -23.58
C LEU A 121 0.73 -61.95 -25.11
N PRO A 122 0.38 -63.06 -25.80
CA PRO A 122 0.53 -63.14 -27.25
C PRO A 122 -0.37 -62.16 -28.01
N VAL A 123 -1.55 -61.86 -27.46
CA VAL A 123 -2.53 -60.93 -28.06
C VAL A 123 -2.02 -59.50 -27.94
N VAL A 124 -1.57 -59.12 -26.74
CA VAL A 124 -0.98 -57.80 -26.49
C VAL A 124 0.27 -57.61 -27.33
N ARG A 125 1.18 -58.59 -27.33
CA ARG A 125 2.40 -58.57 -28.14
C ARG A 125 2.10 -58.33 -29.61
N LYS A 126 1.18 -59.09 -30.20
CA LYS A 126 0.83 -58.99 -31.62
C LYS A 126 0.34 -57.59 -32.01
N LEU A 127 -0.42 -56.92 -31.15
CA LEU A 127 -0.90 -55.56 -31.40
C LEU A 127 0.20 -54.52 -31.20
N VAL A 128 0.88 -54.58 -30.07
CA VAL A 128 1.90 -53.61 -29.67
C VAL A 128 3.09 -53.65 -30.64
N SER A 129 3.56 -54.84 -31.02
CA SER A 129 4.71 -54.97 -31.91
C SER A 129 4.42 -54.56 -33.36
N ALA A 130 3.15 -54.40 -33.73
CA ALA A 130 2.72 -53.95 -35.06
C ALA A 130 2.57 -52.43 -35.18
N GLN A 131 2.71 -51.68 -34.08
CA GLN A 131 2.43 -50.24 -34.03
C GLN A 131 3.62 -49.43 -33.50
N SER A 132 3.70 -48.17 -33.90
CA SER A 132 4.67 -47.21 -33.34
C SER A 132 4.31 -46.86 -31.90
N LEU A 133 5.31 -46.38 -31.14
CA LEU A 133 5.09 -45.97 -29.75
C LEU A 133 3.98 -44.92 -29.61
N GLU A 134 3.96 -43.94 -30.49
CA GLU A 134 2.96 -42.86 -30.47
C GLU A 134 1.54 -43.40 -30.65
N SER A 135 1.33 -44.29 -31.61
CA SER A 135 0.02 -44.93 -31.84
C SER A 135 -0.43 -45.72 -30.62
N VAL A 136 0.48 -46.46 -30.00
CA VAL A 136 0.19 -47.27 -28.81
C VAL A 136 -0.16 -46.39 -27.60
N LEU A 137 0.52 -45.25 -27.41
CA LEU A 137 0.20 -44.32 -26.32
C LEU A 137 -1.13 -43.59 -26.53
N GLN A 138 -1.52 -43.31 -27.78
CA GLN A 138 -2.77 -42.60 -28.08
C GLN A 138 -4.01 -43.52 -28.11
N HIS A 139 -3.90 -44.70 -28.72
CA HIS A 139 -5.03 -45.60 -29.00
C HIS A 139 -4.86 -47.02 -28.45
N GLY A 140 -3.68 -47.36 -27.93
CA GLY A 140 -3.35 -48.72 -27.56
C GLY A 140 -4.17 -49.26 -26.39
N SER A 141 -4.62 -48.43 -25.46
CA SER A 141 -5.42 -48.88 -24.31
C SER A 141 -6.73 -49.55 -24.74
N GLU A 142 -7.53 -48.88 -25.57
CA GLU A 142 -8.80 -49.42 -26.07
C GLU A 142 -8.60 -50.58 -27.04
N GLN A 143 -7.61 -50.48 -27.94
CA GLN A 143 -7.33 -51.55 -28.91
C GLN A 143 -6.86 -52.84 -28.23
N VAL A 144 -5.96 -52.73 -27.25
CA VAL A 144 -5.50 -53.88 -26.46
C VAL A 144 -6.66 -54.45 -25.65
N ARG A 145 -7.48 -53.60 -25.01
CA ARG A 145 -8.66 -54.05 -24.26
C ARG A 145 -9.59 -54.87 -25.14
N GLU A 146 -9.99 -54.34 -26.29
CA GLU A 146 -10.92 -55.02 -27.19
C GLU A 146 -10.38 -56.36 -27.68
N ALA A 147 -9.12 -56.39 -28.14
CA ALA A 147 -8.53 -57.62 -28.65
C ALA A 147 -8.37 -58.70 -27.58
N VAL A 148 -7.96 -58.34 -26.35
CA VAL A 148 -7.84 -59.30 -25.26
C VAL A 148 -9.22 -59.81 -24.84
N VAL A 149 -10.24 -58.95 -24.74
CA VAL A 149 -11.63 -59.38 -24.45
C VAL A 149 -12.14 -60.35 -25.51
N GLN A 150 -11.93 -60.05 -26.80
CA GLN A 150 -12.32 -60.94 -27.89
C GLN A 150 -11.57 -62.28 -27.85
N ALA A 151 -10.27 -62.26 -27.57
CA ALA A 151 -9.46 -63.46 -27.46
C ALA A 151 -9.91 -64.36 -26.29
N PHE A 152 -10.14 -63.77 -25.11
CA PHE A 152 -10.55 -64.49 -23.90
C PHE A 152 -11.96 -65.07 -24.04
N THR A 153 -12.85 -64.37 -24.73
CA THR A 153 -14.22 -64.85 -25.00
C THR A 153 -14.23 -66.06 -25.94
N ARG A 154 -13.25 -66.16 -26.85
CA ARG A 154 -13.10 -67.28 -27.80
C ARG A 154 -12.21 -68.42 -27.28
N ASP A 155 -11.57 -68.23 -26.14
CA ASP A 155 -10.61 -69.19 -25.58
C ASP A 155 -11.34 -70.35 -24.89
N ALA A 156 -11.40 -71.50 -25.57
CA ALA A 156 -12.03 -72.71 -25.05
C ALA A 156 -11.36 -73.24 -23.77
N GLU A 157 -10.07 -72.99 -23.57
CA GLU A 157 -9.36 -73.44 -22.38
C GLU A 157 -9.75 -72.64 -21.13
N LEU A 158 -10.07 -71.35 -21.25
CA LEU A 158 -10.59 -70.56 -20.10
C LEU A 158 -11.90 -71.16 -19.60
N ALA A 159 -12.81 -71.49 -20.52
CA ALA A 159 -14.06 -72.18 -20.20
C ALA A 159 -13.82 -73.59 -19.64
N ALA A 160 -12.83 -74.33 -20.17
CA ALA A 160 -12.45 -75.65 -19.67
C ALA A 160 -11.86 -75.61 -18.24
N MET A 161 -11.22 -74.50 -17.85
CA MET A 161 -10.76 -74.24 -16.49
C MET A 161 -11.89 -73.80 -15.54
N GLY A 162 -13.11 -73.57 -16.04
CA GLY A 162 -14.25 -73.12 -15.24
C GLY A 162 -14.26 -71.63 -14.94
N LEU A 163 -13.49 -70.83 -15.70
CA LEU A 163 -13.35 -69.39 -15.53
C LEU A 163 -14.20 -68.64 -16.55
N GLN A 164 -14.75 -67.50 -16.14
CA GLN A 164 -15.44 -66.56 -17.02
C GLN A 164 -14.85 -65.16 -16.85
N LEU A 165 -14.57 -64.51 -17.98
CA LEU A 165 -14.20 -63.09 -17.98
C LEU A 165 -15.42 -62.23 -17.64
N VAL A 166 -15.28 -61.36 -16.64
CA VAL A 166 -16.31 -60.37 -16.27
C VAL A 166 -15.97 -59.02 -16.89
N ASN A 167 -14.73 -58.56 -16.70
CA ASN A 167 -14.27 -57.29 -17.21
C ASN A 167 -12.74 -57.29 -17.40
N LEU A 168 -12.25 -56.44 -18.30
CA LEU A 168 -10.83 -56.15 -18.48
C LEU A 168 -10.65 -54.64 -18.53
N VAL A 169 -9.73 -54.14 -17.72
CA VAL A 169 -9.31 -52.75 -17.72
C VAL A 169 -7.82 -52.69 -18.03
N ILE A 170 -7.43 -51.79 -18.93
CA ILE A 170 -6.03 -51.43 -19.13
C ILE A 170 -5.77 -50.21 -18.24
N ASP A 171 -5.03 -50.41 -17.17
CA ASP A 171 -4.81 -49.39 -16.14
C ASP A 171 -3.90 -48.29 -16.68
N GLN A 172 -2.81 -48.69 -17.34
CA GLN A 172 -1.85 -47.77 -17.92
C GLN A 172 -0.97 -48.47 -18.95
N ILE A 173 -0.55 -47.70 -19.95
CA ILE A 173 0.51 -48.07 -20.88
C ILE A 173 1.61 -47.04 -20.73
N VAL A 174 2.75 -47.46 -20.19
CA VAL A 174 3.86 -46.56 -19.85
C VAL A 174 5.10 -46.99 -20.62
N PRO A 175 5.83 -46.07 -21.28
CA PRO A 175 7.12 -46.39 -21.88
C PRO A 175 8.18 -46.69 -20.80
N SER A 176 9.38 -47.06 -21.21
CA SER A 176 10.51 -47.17 -20.28
C SER A 176 10.76 -45.84 -19.55
N ALA A 177 11.22 -45.87 -18.30
CA ALA A 177 11.40 -44.65 -17.48
C ALA A 177 12.37 -43.64 -18.11
N GLU A 178 13.37 -44.11 -18.86
CA GLU A 178 14.30 -43.28 -19.62
C GLU A 178 13.59 -42.53 -20.74
N LEU A 179 12.73 -43.24 -21.49
CA LEU A 179 11.97 -42.67 -22.60
C LEU A 179 10.83 -41.77 -22.12
N GLU A 180 10.15 -42.12 -21.04
CA GLU A 180 9.16 -41.27 -20.38
C GLU A 180 9.78 -39.93 -19.97
N LYS A 181 10.98 -39.98 -19.36
CA LYS A 181 11.72 -38.79 -19.01
C LYS A 181 12.10 -37.98 -20.25
N ALA A 182 12.58 -38.64 -21.31
CA ALA A 182 12.95 -37.98 -22.56
C ALA A 182 11.75 -37.30 -23.26
N LEU A 183 10.59 -37.98 -23.33
CA LEU A 183 9.35 -37.44 -23.88
C LEU A 183 8.79 -36.30 -23.02
N GLY A 184 9.00 -36.34 -21.71
CA GLY A 184 8.57 -35.29 -20.78
C GLY A 184 9.44 -34.02 -20.80
N THR A 185 10.71 -34.10 -21.20
CA THR A 185 11.65 -32.97 -21.24
C THR A 185 11.14 -31.76 -22.05
N PRO A 186 10.72 -31.89 -23.33
CA PRO A 186 10.28 -30.73 -24.11
C PRO A 186 9.05 -30.04 -23.51
N MET A 187 8.12 -30.81 -22.94
CA MET A 187 6.95 -30.24 -22.26
C MET A 187 7.37 -29.50 -20.97
N ARG A 188 8.31 -30.05 -20.19
CA ARG A 188 8.86 -29.38 -19.00
C ARG A 188 9.58 -28.09 -19.36
N GLU A 189 10.39 -28.10 -20.40
CA GLU A 189 11.07 -26.91 -20.92
C GLU A 189 10.08 -25.86 -21.40
N ALA A 190 9.02 -26.24 -22.13
CA ALA A 190 7.98 -25.32 -22.56
C ALA A 190 7.23 -24.68 -21.38
N VAL A 191 6.91 -25.46 -20.34
CA VAL A 191 6.29 -24.94 -19.11
C VAL A 191 7.25 -23.98 -18.38
N GLN A 192 8.53 -24.32 -18.31
CA GLN A 192 9.54 -23.49 -17.67
C GLN A 192 9.75 -22.17 -18.43
N ALA A 193 9.86 -22.21 -19.76
CA ALA A 193 9.94 -21.03 -20.61
C ALA A 193 8.72 -20.12 -20.43
N ARG A 194 7.51 -20.70 -20.31
CA ARG A 194 6.29 -19.94 -20.04
C ARG A 194 6.27 -19.30 -18.66
N ALA A 195 6.83 -19.96 -17.65
CA ALA A 195 6.98 -19.41 -16.31
C ALA A 195 7.98 -18.24 -16.29
N ASP A 196 9.11 -18.40 -16.98
CA ASP A 196 10.14 -17.36 -17.13
C ASP A 196 9.60 -16.14 -17.87
N GLU A 197 8.83 -16.34 -18.94
CA GLU A 197 8.14 -15.27 -19.67
C GLU A 197 7.15 -14.52 -18.76
N ALA A 198 6.35 -15.25 -17.98
CA ALA A 198 5.43 -14.62 -17.03
C ALA A 198 6.18 -13.82 -15.95
N GLN A 199 7.34 -14.31 -15.50
CA GLN A 199 8.19 -13.58 -14.56
C GLN A 199 8.81 -12.33 -15.20
N PHE A 200 9.25 -12.42 -16.45
CA PHE A 200 9.76 -11.29 -17.21
C PHE A 200 8.69 -10.21 -17.40
N GLN A 201 7.48 -10.59 -17.81
CA GLN A 201 6.36 -9.65 -17.97
C GLN A 201 6.01 -8.92 -16.67
N ARG A 202 5.99 -9.64 -15.53
CA ARG A 202 5.78 -9.01 -14.22
C ARG A 202 6.88 -8.02 -13.87
N ARG A 203 8.14 -8.35 -14.17
CA ARG A 203 9.29 -7.45 -13.95
C ARG A 203 9.19 -6.22 -14.86
N ALA A 204 8.90 -6.40 -16.14
CA ALA A 204 8.74 -5.29 -17.09
C ALA A 204 7.64 -4.32 -16.62
N GLN A 205 6.47 -4.83 -16.23
CA GLN A 205 5.38 -4.01 -15.68
C GLN A 205 5.77 -3.29 -14.38
N ALA A 206 6.55 -3.94 -13.50
CA ALA A 206 7.03 -3.29 -12.28
C ALA A 206 7.98 -2.13 -12.60
N VAL A 207 8.91 -2.31 -13.55
CA VAL A 207 9.84 -1.26 -13.98
C VAL A 207 9.09 -0.12 -14.68
N GLU A 208 8.12 -0.41 -15.56
CA GLU A 208 7.30 0.63 -16.19
C GLU A 208 6.51 1.44 -15.16
N LYS A 209 5.94 0.78 -14.15
CA LYS A 209 5.29 1.45 -13.02
C LYS A 209 6.27 2.32 -12.24
N GLU A 210 7.47 1.82 -11.93
CA GLU A 210 8.49 2.59 -11.24
C GLU A 210 8.92 3.83 -12.04
N ARG A 211 9.10 3.68 -13.36
CA ARG A 211 9.38 4.80 -14.25
C ARG A 211 8.25 5.82 -14.25
N THR A 212 7.00 5.36 -14.35
CA THR A 212 5.81 6.23 -14.33
C THR A 212 5.69 6.96 -12.99
N ILE A 213 5.98 6.29 -11.87
CA ILE A 213 6.01 6.91 -10.54
C ILE A 213 7.07 8.02 -10.49
N LYS A 214 8.30 7.75 -10.93
CA LYS A 214 9.38 8.76 -10.96
C LYS A 214 9.05 9.95 -11.86
N GLU A 215 8.44 9.71 -13.02
CA GLU A 215 8.00 10.79 -13.92
C GLU A 215 6.90 11.65 -13.28
N ASN A 216 5.95 11.05 -12.56
CA ASN A 216 4.93 11.77 -11.81
C ASN A 216 5.50 12.52 -10.59
N GLU A 217 6.47 11.94 -9.89
CA GLU A 217 7.17 12.59 -8.78
C GLU A 217 7.91 13.84 -9.27
N LEU A 218 8.70 13.73 -10.35
CA LEU A 218 9.37 14.87 -11.00
C LEU A 218 8.38 15.94 -11.46
N ALA A 219 7.26 15.55 -12.06
CA ALA A 219 6.22 16.50 -12.48
C ALA A 219 5.63 17.25 -11.27
N THR A 220 5.41 16.55 -10.16
CA THR A 220 4.91 17.13 -8.91
C THR A 220 5.92 18.11 -8.31
N GLU A 221 7.21 17.76 -8.29
CA GLU A 221 8.29 18.65 -7.84
C GLU A 221 8.36 19.93 -8.69
N LEU A 222 8.29 19.81 -10.02
CA LEU A 222 8.27 20.96 -10.92
C LEU A 222 7.05 21.86 -10.69
N GLU A 223 5.88 21.28 -10.40
CA GLU A 223 4.68 22.06 -10.10
C GLU A 223 4.82 22.80 -8.76
N LEU A 224 5.39 22.15 -7.73
CA LEU A 224 5.68 22.77 -6.45
C LEU A 224 6.65 23.96 -6.60
N GLU A 225 7.73 23.79 -7.36
CA GLU A 225 8.69 24.87 -7.65
C GLU A 225 8.03 26.04 -8.39
N ARG A 226 7.14 25.77 -9.37
CA ARG A 226 6.37 26.82 -10.04
C ARG A 226 5.47 27.59 -9.07
N ARG A 227 4.78 26.89 -8.17
CA ARG A 227 3.95 27.54 -7.13
C ARG A 227 4.80 28.34 -6.16
N GLN A 228 5.98 27.86 -5.79
CA GLN A 228 6.92 28.61 -4.95
C GLN A 228 7.39 29.89 -5.63
N MET A 229 7.78 29.84 -6.91
CA MET A 229 8.13 31.04 -7.67
C MET A 229 6.98 32.07 -7.68
N GLN A 230 5.75 31.61 -7.93
CA GLN A 230 4.56 32.49 -7.90
C GLN A 230 4.33 33.10 -6.52
N LEU A 231 4.50 32.32 -5.44
CA LEU A 231 4.38 32.81 -4.07
C LEU A 231 5.45 33.85 -3.74
N ILE A 232 6.70 33.63 -4.16
CA ILE A 232 7.80 34.60 -3.97
C ILE A 232 7.50 35.89 -4.72
N GLN A 233 7.06 35.80 -5.99
CA GLN A 233 6.68 36.98 -6.78
C GLN A 233 5.54 37.76 -6.11
N LYS A 234 4.49 37.07 -5.66
CA LYS A 234 3.37 37.70 -4.94
C LYS A 234 3.80 38.33 -3.62
N ARG A 235 4.72 37.69 -2.88
CA ARG A 235 5.30 38.28 -1.67
C ARG A 235 6.13 39.52 -1.99
N GLY A 236 6.89 39.52 -3.09
CA GLY A 236 7.63 40.69 -3.56
C GLY A 236 6.71 41.86 -3.95
N GLU A 237 5.64 41.58 -4.71
CA GLU A 237 4.60 42.57 -5.06
C GLU A 237 3.94 43.15 -3.80
N ASN A 238 3.57 42.29 -2.85
CA ASN A 238 2.96 42.72 -1.59
C ASN A 238 3.94 43.54 -0.74
N ALA A 239 5.21 43.17 -0.67
CA ALA A 239 6.23 43.93 0.06
C ALA A 239 6.49 45.30 -0.56
N LEU A 240 6.52 45.41 -1.90
CA LEU A 240 6.60 46.69 -2.61
C LEU A 240 5.38 47.56 -2.32
N LEU A 241 4.18 46.98 -2.37
CA LEU A 241 2.95 47.70 -2.07
C LEU A 241 2.93 48.21 -0.61
N GLN A 242 3.35 47.37 0.34
CA GLN A 242 3.49 47.76 1.74
C GLN A 242 4.49 48.91 1.91
N ALA A 243 5.69 48.80 1.32
CA ALA A 243 6.69 49.87 1.38
C ALA A 243 6.20 51.18 0.75
N GLN A 244 5.45 51.10 -0.36
CA GLN A 244 4.82 52.28 -0.99
C GLN A 244 3.74 52.90 -0.09
N GLN A 245 2.90 52.08 0.55
CA GLN A 245 1.88 52.56 1.49
C GLN A 245 2.51 53.20 2.73
N GLU A 246 3.58 52.61 3.26
CA GLU A 246 4.36 53.19 4.37
C GLU A 246 4.99 54.52 3.97
N ALA A 247 5.61 54.61 2.80
CA ALA A 247 6.18 55.85 2.28
C ALA A 247 5.11 56.94 2.07
N ALA A 248 3.95 56.58 1.49
CA ALA A 248 2.83 57.50 1.31
C ALA A 248 2.24 57.97 2.65
N SER A 249 2.14 57.07 3.64
CA SER A 249 1.72 57.40 5.00
C SER A 249 2.69 58.38 5.67
N LEU A 250 3.99 58.15 5.55
CA LEU A 250 5.03 59.06 6.05
C LEU A 250 4.99 60.41 5.35
N GLN A 251 4.81 60.45 4.03
CA GLN A 251 4.65 61.70 3.27
C GLN A 251 3.43 62.48 3.75
N ALA A 252 2.27 61.83 3.90
CA ALA A 252 1.07 62.46 4.41
C ALA A 252 1.22 62.98 5.86
N GLN A 253 1.97 62.27 6.71
CA GLN A 253 2.30 62.72 8.06
C GLN A 253 3.18 63.98 8.02
N VAL A 254 4.23 64.00 7.20
CA VAL A 254 5.10 65.17 7.04
C VAL A 254 4.33 66.37 6.47
N GLU A 255 3.47 66.16 5.48
CA GLU A 255 2.60 67.23 4.94
C GLU A 255 1.64 67.77 6.00
N ALA A 256 1.05 66.89 6.82
CA ALA A 256 0.20 67.30 7.93
C ALA A 256 0.97 68.07 9.01
N GLU A 257 2.22 67.69 9.29
CA GLU A 257 3.10 68.43 10.21
C GLU A 257 3.48 69.81 9.66
N ILE A 258 3.83 69.91 8.38
CA ILE A 258 4.11 71.19 7.71
C ILE A 258 2.87 72.09 7.75
N ALA A 259 1.68 71.56 7.42
CA ALA A 259 0.44 72.32 7.47
C ALA A 259 0.12 72.83 8.90
N ARG A 260 0.35 71.99 9.92
CA ARG A 260 0.20 72.40 11.33
C ARG A 260 1.19 73.49 11.71
N ALA A 261 2.46 73.37 11.30
CA ALA A 261 3.48 74.38 11.57
C ALA A 261 3.15 75.73 10.91
N LEU A 262 2.69 75.73 9.65
CA LEU A 262 2.24 76.94 8.95
C LEU A 262 1.03 77.60 9.62
N MET A 263 0.03 76.81 10.05
CA MET A 263 -1.11 77.35 10.80
C MET A 263 -0.68 77.98 12.13
N GLN A 264 0.29 77.38 12.83
CA GLN A 264 0.82 77.93 14.07
C GLN A 264 1.56 79.25 13.84
N THR A 265 2.43 79.33 12.82
CA THR A 265 3.16 80.57 12.52
C THR A 265 2.23 81.68 12.03
N GLU A 266 1.19 81.36 11.26
CA GLU A 266 0.18 82.32 10.84
C GLU A 266 -0.63 82.83 12.04
N ALA A 267 -1.04 81.95 12.95
CA ALA A 267 -1.72 82.33 14.20
C ALA A 267 -0.83 83.21 15.09
N GLU A 268 0.46 82.91 15.21
CA GLU A 268 1.45 83.73 15.92
C GLU A 268 1.63 85.11 15.29
N SER A 269 1.73 85.19 13.96
CA SER A 269 1.82 86.44 13.20
C SER A 269 0.57 87.31 13.41
N GLN A 270 -0.63 86.72 13.29
CA GLN A 270 -1.88 87.43 13.56
C GLN A 270 -1.96 87.93 15.00
N ARG A 271 -1.55 87.10 15.97
CA ARG A 271 -1.54 87.48 17.39
C ARG A 271 -0.57 88.64 17.65
N SER A 272 0.62 88.62 17.05
CA SER A 272 1.59 89.71 17.12
C SER A 272 1.04 91.01 16.51
N LEU A 273 0.38 90.94 15.35
CA LEU A 273 -0.26 92.11 14.71
C LEU A 273 -1.38 92.71 15.56
N ILE A 274 -2.23 91.86 16.16
CA ILE A 274 -3.30 92.32 17.06
C ILE A 274 -2.68 92.98 18.30
N HIS A 275 -1.63 92.39 18.88
CA HIS A 275 -0.93 92.96 20.03
C HIS A 275 -0.32 94.32 19.72
N ALA A 276 0.41 94.44 18.60
CA ALA A 276 1.02 95.70 18.17
C ALA A 276 -0.04 96.79 17.90
N ARG A 277 -1.20 96.42 17.33
CA ARG A 277 -2.32 97.35 17.15
C ARG A 277 -2.93 97.79 18.49
N ALA A 278 -3.10 96.87 19.44
CA ALA A 278 -3.61 97.16 20.76
C ALA A 278 -2.65 98.09 21.53
N GLU A 279 -1.34 97.85 21.46
CA GLU A 279 -0.32 98.72 22.05
C GLU A 279 -0.31 100.11 21.42
N ALA A 280 -0.38 100.21 20.08
CA ALA A 280 -0.46 101.50 19.40
C ALA A 280 -1.73 102.29 19.78
N ALA A 281 -2.87 101.61 19.95
CA ALA A 281 -4.10 102.23 20.43
C ALA A 281 -3.99 102.69 21.90
N SER A 282 -3.39 101.86 22.77
CA SER A 282 -3.08 102.21 24.16
C SER A 282 -2.17 103.43 24.27
N GLN A 283 -1.11 103.49 23.47
CA GLN A 283 -0.17 104.62 23.47
C GLN A 283 -0.84 105.92 23.01
N LYS A 284 -1.74 105.87 22.03
CA LYS A 284 -2.51 107.05 21.61
C LYS A 284 -3.40 107.60 22.72
N ILE A 285 -4.13 106.73 23.40
CA ILE A 285 -5.02 107.13 24.52
C ILE A 285 -4.19 107.75 25.65
N LEU A 286 -3.05 107.15 26.00
CA LEU A 286 -2.15 107.69 27.01
C LEU A 286 -1.55 109.04 26.60
N ALA A 287 -1.17 109.21 25.33
CA ALA A 287 -0.63 110.46 24.81
C ALA A 287 -1.68 111.58 24.80
N GLU A 288 -2.94 111.28 24.44
CA GLU A 288 -4.06 112.23 24.52
C GLU A 288 -4.31 112.67 25.97
N GLN A 289 -4.34 111.73 26.93
CA GLN A 289 -4.49 112.05 28.35
C GLN A 289 -3.33 112.92 28.89
N GLN A 290 -2.10 112.66 28.47
CA GLN A 290 -0.95 113.48 28.84
C GLN A 290 -1.01 114.88 28.24
N ALA A 291 -1.47 115.01 26.99
CA ALA A 291 -1.65 116.30 26.34
C ALA A 291 -2.74 117.14 27.03
N GLU A 292 -3.87 116.54 27.42
CA GLU A 292 -4.91 117.21 28.22
C GLU A 292 -4.40 117.66 29.59
N ALA A 293 -3.66 116.80 30.29
CA ALA A 293 -3.03 117.16 31.56
C ALA A 293 -2.02 118.32 31.42
N MET A 294 -1.24 118.32 30.34
CA MET A 294 -0.28 119.40 30.04
C MET A 294 -0.99 120.73 29.73
N GLN A 295 -2.09 120.70 28.97
CA GLN A 295 -2.89 121.90 28.70
C GLN A 295 -3.48 122.49 29.98
N HIS A 296 -4.05 121.65 30.86
CA HIS A 296 -4.50 122.10 32.16
C HIS A 296 -3.38 122.75 32.98
N HIS A 297 -2.17 122.21 32.91
CA HIS A 297 -1.01 122.79 33.61
C HIS A 297 -0.62 124.16 33.03
N HIS A 298 -0.62 124.32 31.70
CA HIS A 298 -0.38 125.59 31.04
C HIS A 298 -1.44 126.65 31.36
N ASP A 299 -2.71 126.26 31.46
CA ASP A 299 -3.81 127.18 31.77
C ASP A 299 -3.71 127.73 33.21
N ILE A 300 -3.22 126.91 34.15
CA ILE A 300 -2.87 127.34 35.52
C ILE A 300 -1.73 128.36 35.49
N TRP A 301 -0.69 128.11 34.69
CA TRP A 301 0.45 129.03 34.54
C TRP A 301 0.01 130.38 33.95
N ALA A 302 -0.83 130.39 32.92
CA ALA A 302 -1.26 131.60 32.22
C ALA A 302 -2.09 132.57 33.08
N ARG A 303 -2.79 132.08 34.11
CA ARG A 303 -3.68 132.89 34.98
C ARG A 303 -3.02 133.38 36.26
N THR A 304 -1.73 133.10 36.46
CA THR A 304 -1.04 133.41 37.71
C THR A 304 -0.35 134.78 37.65
N PRO A 305 -0.63 135.73 38.56
CA PRO A 305 0.03 137.04 38.61
C PRO A 305 1.55 136.94 38.81
N ALA A 306 2.32 137.85 38.20
CA ALA A 306 3.78 137.80 38.09
C ALA A 306 4.56 137.71 39.44
N THR A 307 3.97 138.14 40.56
CA THR A 307 4.56 138.03 41.90
C THR A 307 4.36 136.66 42.56
N ALA A 308 3.42 135.83 42.08
CA ALA A 308 3.16 134.46 42.54
C ALA A 308 3.84 133.38 41.67
N MET A 309 4.13 133.71 40.40
CA MET A 309 4.88 132.86 39.45
C MET A 309 6.25 132.44 39.98
N THR A 310 7.00 133.36 40.59
CA THR A 310 8.30 133.06 41.21
C THR A 310 8.18 132.12 42.42
N GLY A 311 7.08 132.20 43.18
CA GLY A 311 6.80 131.30 44.30
C GLY A 311 6.44 129.88 43.88
N MET A 312 5.61 129.72 42.83
CA MET A 312 5.28 128.40 42.27
C MET A 312 6.46 127.76 41.54
N ALA A 313 7.23 128.55 40.77
CA ALA A 313 8.44 128.06 40.13
C ALA A 313 9.48 127.59 41.16
N MET A 314 9.65 128.30 42.29
CA MET A 314 10.51 127.83 43.39
C MET A 314 9.95 126.60 44.12
N SER A 315 8.63 126.47 44.27
CA SER A 315 8.00 125.25 44.83
C SER A 315 8.16 124.04 43.93
N GLU A 316 8.04 124.20 42.61
CA GLU A 316 8.20 123.11 41.64
C GLU A 316 9.68 122.70 41.52
N LEU A 317 10.61 123.67 41.51
CA LEU A 317 12.05 123.43 41.65
C LEU A 317 12.37 122.69 42.97
N ALA A 318 11.80 123.10 44.10
CA ALA A 318 11.99 122.44 45.39
C ALA A 318 11.44 121.00 45.39
N SER A 319 10.30 120.74 44.73
CA SER A 319 9.74 119.39 44.62
C SER A 319 10.61 118.46 43.76
N LYS A 320 11.29 119.01 42.74
CA LYS A 320 12.20 118.29 41.83
C LYS A 320 13.66 118.25 42.33
N LEU A 321 14.04 119.05 43.33
CA LEU A 321 15.39 119.17 43.92
C LEU A 321 15.59 118.37 45.22
N THR A 322 14.72 117.41 45.53
CA THR A 322 14.86 116.57 46.74
C THR A 322 16.02 115.55 46.67
N THR A 323 16.84 115.53 45.61
CA THR A 323 17.84 114.46 45.35
C THR A 323 19.27 114.94 45.03
N ILE A 324 19.63 116.22 45.18
CA ILE A 324 21.00 116.69 44.81
C ILE A 324 21.72 117.34 46.00
N GLY A 325 22.70 116.64 46.57
CA GLY A 325 23.34 116.98 47.85
C GLY A 325 24.55 117.92 47.81
N HIS A 326 24.95 118.47 46.66
CA HIS A 326 26.07 119.44 46.53
C HIS A 326 26.14 120.04 45.12
N LEU A 327 25.99 121.37 45.00
CA LEU A 327 26.19 122.14 43.76
C LEU A 327 27.47 122.98 43.93
N ASN A 328 28.54 122.59 43.24
CA ASN A 328 29.83 123.27 43.31
C ASN A 328 29.89 124.33 42.20
N VAL A 329 29.65 125.60 42.55
CA VAL A 329 29.69 126.73 41.61
C VAL A 329 31.12 127.28 41.57
N THR A 330 31.88 126.91 40.54
CA THR A 330 33.21 127.47 40.28
C THR A 330 33.12 128.84 39.57
N PRO A 331 34.07 129.77 39.80
CA PRO A 331 34.03 131.13 39.24
C PRO A 331 33.97 131.25 37.70
N ASP A 332 34.23 130.18 36.95
CA ASP A 332 34.20 130.18 35.47
C ASP A 332 32.77 130.23 34.86
N LEU A 333 31.74 129.72 35.55
CA LEU A 333 30.38 129.71 34.98
C LEU A 333 29.66 131.07 35.10
N LEU A 334 30.05 131.89 36.07
CA LEU A 334 29.60 133.29 36.17
C LEU A 334 30.22 134.14 35.04
N GLY A 335 31.42 133.79 34.59
CA GLY A 335 32.08 134.46 33.45
C GLY A 335 31.37 134.19 32.12
N GLN A 336 31.01 132.94 31.82
CA GLN A 336 30.39 132.60 30.53
C GLN A 336 28.96 133.12 30.39
N SER A 337 28.15 133.09 31.46
CA SER A 337 26.78 133.63 31.43
C SER A 337 26.75 135.16 31.33
N PHE A 338 27.69 135.87 31.98
CA PHE A 338 27.83 137.33 31.84
C PHE A 338 28.37 137.76 30.46
N THR A 339 29.27 136.95 29.87
CA THR A 339 29.79 137.18 28.51
C THR A 339 28.72 136.91 27.45
N GLN A 340 27.84 135.92 27.66
CA GLN A 340 26.75 135.62 26.74
C GLN A 340 25.62 136.66 26.82
N PHE A 341 25.37 137.23 28.01
CA PHE A 341 24.42 138.34 28.18
C PHE A 341 24.92 139.68 27.60
N LEU A 342 26.23 139.96 27.66
CA LEU A 342 26.84 141.14 27.01
C LEU A 342 26.97 140.99 25.47
N ARG A 343 27.02 139.76 24.95
CA ARG A 343 27.08 139.47 23.50
C ARG A 343 25.73 139.66 22.81
N ASP A 344 24.62 139.43 23.50
CA ASP A 344 23.26 139.70 22.98
C ASP A 344 22.87 141.18 23.00
N GLN A 345 23.63 142.05 23.71
CA GLN A 345 23.38 143.51 23.72
C GLN A 345 24.31 144.32 22.80
N SER A 346 25.23 143.68 22.07
CA SER A 346 26.23 144.36 21.23
C SER A 346 26.36 143.79 19.80
N ALA A 347 25.25 143.32 19.23
CA ALA A 347 25.09 143.17 17.78
C ALA A 347 24.03 144.18 17.27
N PRO A 348 24.44 145.21 16.50
CA PRO A 348 23.54 146.04 15.72
C PRO A 348 23.21 145.41 14.34
N GLU A 349 21.97 145.66 13.92
CA GLU A 349 21.17 145.19 12.76
C GLU A 349 20.58 143.77 12.80
#